data_AF-A0A6I3LLF7-F1
#
_entry.id   AF-A0A6I3LLF7-F1
#
_cell.length_a   1.000
_cell.length_b   1.000
_cell.length_c   1.000
_cell.angle_alpha   90.00
_cell.angle_beta   90.00
_cell.angle_gamma   90.00
#
_symmetry.space_group_name_H-M   'P 1'
#
loop_
_entity.id
_entity.type
_entity.pdbx_description
1 polymer ?
#
loop_
_entity_poly.entity_id
_entity_poly.type
_entity_poly.pdbx_seq_one_letter_code
_entity_poly.pdbx_strand_id
1 'polypeptide(L)'
;MDFHKVLINWYLQNKRDLPWRKTADPYLIWLSEIMLQQTRVAQGMPYFFAFTKEFPTVFHLANASEEQVLKLWQGLGYYSRARNLHKTAQYVANELNGIFPENYKSLLKLKGVGEYTAAAIASFSYNEAVPVVDGNVFRVLSRYFDIESDIALPATKKEFTELASELMPKDNPAIFNQAIMEFGALQCVPKSPNCMVCDFNDSCAALQKKKVAVLPVKLKKTKVTNRFFNYLVLEDVSGNTIIQKRTAKGIWHNLYEFPLLETDEIVGFDLVSKAVQNDIFPSYTIIGIEECVETTVIHKLSHQHLHIQFWKVKISDKLQNGVNVRELKSFPFPIVIYNFIEKQEINC
;
A
#
# COMPACT_ATOMS: atom_id res chain seq x y z
N MET A 1 -20.01 20.91 25.57
CA MET A 1 -20.06 20.71 24.10
C MET A 1 -20.04 19.22 23.85
N ASP A 2 -20.95 18.71 23.04
CA ASP A 2 -21.05 17.28 22.78
C ASP A 2 -20.18 16.91 21.56
N PHE A 3 -19.00 16.33 21.81
CA PHE A 3 -17.95 16.14 20.80
C PHE A 3 -18.47 15.40 19.56
N HIS A 4 -19.17 14.28 19.75
CA HIS A 4 -19.63 13.47 18.62
C HIS A 4 -20.71 14.18 17.79
N LYS A 5 -21.61 14.96 18.40
CA LYS A 5 -22.64 15.70 17.67
C LYS A 5 -22.03 16.77 16.75
N VAL A 6 -21.06 17.52 17.25
CA VAL A 6 -20.36 18.55 16.45
C VAL A 6 -19.62 17.88 15.30
N LEU A 7 -18.91 16.78 15.58
CA LEU A 7 -18.16 16.04 14.59
C LEU A 7 -19.05 15.47 13.48
N ILE A 8 -20.18 14.87 13.85
CA ILE A 8 -21.15 14.28 12.91
C ILE A 8 -21.79 15.39 12.07
N ASN A 9 -22.19 16.51 12.68
CA ASN A 9 -22.75 17.64 11.94
C ASN A 9 -21.75 18.19 10.91
N TRP A 10 -20.48 18.37 11.29
CA TRP A 10 -19.43 18.74 10.35
C TRP A 10 -19.32 17.73 9.21
N TYR A 11 -19.30 16.44 9.51
CA TYR A 11 -19.17 15.39 8.50
C TYR A 11 -20.35 15.37 7.51
N LEU A 12 -21.58 15.55 7.98
CA LEU A 12 -22.75 15.57 7.11
C LEU A 12 -22.70 16.70 6.07
N GLN A 13 -22.05 17.81 6.38
CA GLN A 13 -21.89 18.96 5.47
C GLN A 13 -20.63 18.86 4.59
N ASN A 14 -19.58 18.16 5.04
CA ASN A 14 -18.25 18.23 4.44
C ASN A 14 -17.72 16.89 3.87
N LYS A 15 -18.43 15.77 4.05
CA LYS A 15 -17.95 14.45 3.61
C LYS A 15 -17.72 14.41 2.10
N ARG A 16 -16.60 13.81 1.69
CA ARG A 16 -16.36 13.49 0.28
C ARG A 16 -17.29 12.39 -0.19
N ASP A 17 -17.70 12.49 -1.44
CA ASP A 17 -18.44 11.46 -2.14
C ASP A 17 -17.50 10.34 -2.57
N LEU A 18 -17.50 9.22 -1.83
CA LEU A 18 -16.62 8.07 -2.07
C LEU A 18 -17.46 6.82 -2.34
N PRO A 19 -17.10 5.98 -3.32
CA PRO A 19 -17.96 4.87 -3.74
C PRO A 19 -18.18 3.83 -2.62
N TRP A 20 -17.14 3.53 -1.83
CA TRP A 20 -17.24 2.62 -0.68
C TRP A 20 -18.02 3.19 0.52
N ARG A 21 -18.48 4.45 0.47
CA ARG A 21 -19.43 5.02 1.45
C ARG A 21 -20.89 4.90 1.05
N LYS A 22 -21.17 4.47 -0.19
CA LYS A 22 -22.53 4.32 -0.73
C LYS A 22 -23.08 2.91 -0.58
N THR A 23 -22.38 2.06 0.17
CA THR A 23 -22.70 0.65 0.34
C THR A 23 -22.41 0.22 1.77
N ALA A 24 -23.13 -0.81 2.23
CA ALA A 24 -22.84 -1.57 3.43
C ALA A 24 -22.29 -2.96 3.10
N ASP A 25 -21.96 -3.23 1.83
CA ASP A 25 -21.39 -4.51 1.39
C ASP A 25 -19.99 -4.70 2.01
N PRO A 26 -19.80 -5.72 2.88
CA PRO A 26 -18.54 -5.96 3.54
C PRO A 26 -17.41 -6.28 2.58
N TYR A 27 -17.69 -6.86 1.39
CA TYR A 27 -16.67 -7.13 0.38
C TYR A 27 -16.08 -5.83 -0.17
N LEU A 28 -16.95 -4.88 -0.55
CA LEU A 28 -16.54 -3.60 -1.12
C LEU A 28 -15.86 -2.71 -0.07
N ILE A 29 -16.38 -2.69 1.15
CA ILE A 29 -15.78 -1.96 2.27
C ILE A 29 -14.39 -2.54 2.56
N TRP A 30 -14.28 -3.85 2.78
CA TRP A 30 -13.01 -4.52 3.04
C TRP A 30 -11.98 -4.25 1.93
N LEU A 31 -12.38 -4.38 0.66
CA LEU A 31 -11.52 -4.11 -0.49
C LEU A 31 -10.97 -2.68 -0.44
N SER A 32 -11.83 -1.69 -0.21
CA SER A 32 -11.42 -0.28 -0.10
C SER A 32 -10.48 -0.03 1.08
N GLU A 33 -10.76 -0.63 2.25
CA GLU A 33 -9.96 -0.45 3.46
C GLU A 33 -8.55 -1.04 3.27
N ILE A 34 -8.43 -2.22 2.66
CA ILE A 34 -7.12 -2.81 2.34
C ILE A 34 -6.36 -1.95 1.32
N MET A 35 -7.04 -1.43 0.28
CA MET A 35 -6.42 -0.56 -0.73
C MET A 35 -5.91 0.75 -0.15
N LEU A 36 -6.62 1.35 0.80
CA LEU A 36 -6.30 2.65 1.37
C LEU A 36 -5.29 2.59 2.53
N GLN A 37 -4.91 1.40 2.99
CA GLN A 37 -3.80 1.24 3.94
C GLN A 37 -2.51 1.90 3.39
N GLN A 38 -2.08 3.00 4.01
CA GLN A 38 -0.90 3.76 3.58
C GLN A 38 -0.97 4.23 2.12
N THR A 39 -2.18 4.43 1.58
CA THR A 39 -2.43 4.90 0.21
C THR A 39 -3.45 6.02 0.24
N ARG A 40 -3.20 7.11 -0.50
CA ARG A 40 -4.13 8.24 -0.56
C ARG A 40 -5.37 7.87 -1.36
N VAL A 41 -6.53 8.44 -1.00
CA VAL A 41 -7.81 8.23 -1.70
C VAL A 41 -7.69 8.44 -3.21
N ALA A 42 -7.06 9.55 -3.64
CA ALA A 42 -6.91 9.86 -5.07
C ALA A 42 -6.10 8.80 -5.83
N GLN A 43 -5.14 8.13 -5.17
CA GLN A 43 -4.35 7.07 -5.78
C GLN A 43 -5.08 5.73 -5.75
N GLY A 44 -5.82 5.43 -4.67
CA GLY A 44 -6.54 4.16 -4.52
C GLY A 44 -7.84 4.06 -5.32
N MET A 45 -8.51 5.19 -5.57
CA MET A 45 -9.84 5.21 -6.21
C MET A 45 -9.87 4.57 -7.62
N PRO A 46 -8.92 4.84 -8.54
CA PRO A 46 -8.89 4.15 -9.83
C PRO A 46 -8.72 2.63 -9.70
N TYR A 47 -7.92 2.18 -8.73
CA TYR A 47 -7.72 0.75 -8.46
C TYR A 47 -8.98 0.11 -7.89
N PHE A 48 -9.68 0.78 -6.99
CA PHE A 48 -10.96 0.29 -6.48
C PHE A 48 -11.96 0.06 -7.62
N PHE A 49 -12.11 1.02 -8.54
CA PHE A 49 -12.99 0.83 -9.70
C PHE A 49 -12.52 -0.29 -10.63
N ALA A 50 -11.22 -0.41 -10.90
CA ALA A 50 -10.69 -1.50 -11.72
C ALA A 50 -10.94 -2.87 -11.08
N PHE A 51 -10.68 -3.02 -9.77
CA PHE A 51 -10.90 -4.26 -9.03
C PHE A 51 -12.37 -4.62 -8.92
N THR A 52 -13.26 -3.66 -8.67
CA THR A 52 -14.70 -3.96 -8.57
C THR A 52 -15.33 -4.27 -9.92
N LYS A 53 -14.75 -3.75 -11.02
CA LYS A 53 -15.13 -4.14 -12.37
C LYS A 53 -14.68 -5.56 -12.71
N GLU A 54 -13.42 -5.89 -12.43
CA GLU A 54 -12.83 -7.20 -12.77
C GLU A 54 -13.28 -8.31 -11.83
N PHE A 55 -13.42 -7.98 -10.54
CA PHE A 55 -13.82 -8.89 -9.47
C PHE A 55 -15.05 -8.34 -8.74
N PRO A 56 -16.26 -8.43 -9.33
CA PRO A 56 -17.47 -7.84 -8.75
C PRO A 56 -17.88 -8.44 -7.41
N THR A 57 -17.50 -9.69 -7.13
CA THR A 57 -17.78 -10.37 -5.85
C THR A 57 -16.53 -11.04 -5.30
N VAL A 58 -16.58 -11.40 -4.02
CA VAL A 58 -15.49 -12.14 -3.36
C VAL A 58 -15.17 -13.47 -4.06
N PHE A 59 -16.15 -14.13 -4.68
CA PHE A 59 -15.95 -15.36 -5.46
C PHE A 59 -15.12 -15.12 -6.71
N HIS A 60 -15.34 -14.01 -7.43
CA HIS A 60 -14.53 -13.66 -8.58
C HIS A 60 -13.08 -13.40 -8.17
N LEU A 61 -12.87 -12.67 -7.08
CA LEU A 61 -11.53 -12.41 -6.54
C LEU A 61 -10.86 -13.71 -6.05
N ALA A 62 -11.60 -14.63 -5.44
CA ALA A 62 -11.09 -15.91 -4.96
C ALA A 62 -10.66 -16.86 -6.08
N ASN A 63 -11.39 -16.84 -7.20
CA ASN A 63 -11.14 -17.70 -8.37
C ASN A 63 -10.02 -17.15 -9.29
N ALA A 64 -9.62 -15.89 -9.12
CA ALA A 64 -8.54 -15.30 -9.89
C ALA A 64 -7.20 -15.97 -9.56
N SER A 65 -6.29 -15.99 -10.53
CA SER A 65 -4.90 -16.33 -10.23
C SER A 65 -4.25 -15.22 -9.40
N GLU A 66 -3.26 -15.57 -8.57
CA GLU A 66 -2.50 -14.56 -7.82
C GLU A 66 -1.82 -13.56 -8.76
N GLU A 67 -1.41 -14.01 -9.95
CA GLU A 67 -0.78 -13.17 -10.96
C GLU A 67 -1.73 -12.09 -11.49
N GLN A 68 -2.99 -12.44 -11.80
CA GLN A 68 -4.02 -11.46 -12.20
C GLN A 68 -4.26 -10.43 -11.10
N VAL A 69 -4.36 -10.87 -9.83
CA VAL A 69 -4.54 -9.95 -8.70
C VAL A 69 -3.34 -9.02 -8.53
N LEU A 70 -2.12 -9.54 -8.59
CA LEU A 70 -0.90 -8.73 -8.50
C LEU A 70 -0.75 -7.78 -9.67
N LYS A 71 -1.19 -8.18 -10.86
CA LYS A 71 -1.16 -7.36 -12.07
C LYS A 71 -2.11 -6.17 -11.93
N LEU A 72 -3.33 -6.39 -11.46
CA LEU A 72 -4.28 -5.32 -11.23
C LEU A 72 -3.85 -4.40 -10.07
N TRP A 73 -3.12 -4.93 -9.08
CA TRP A 73 -2.54 -4.17 -7.96
C TRP A 73 -1.26 -3.41 -8.32
N GLN A 74 -0.72 -3.62 -9.52
CA GLN A 74 0.57 -3.08 -9.94
C GLN A 74 0.60 -1.55 -9.84
N GLY A 75 1.57 -1.02 -9.10
CA GLY A 75 1.73 0.42 -8.87
C GLY A 75 1.12 0.94 -7.56
N LEU A 76 0.25 0.17 -6.89
CA LEU A 76 -0.32 0.56 -5.59
C LEU A 76 0.64 0.35 -4.41
N GLY A 77 1.68 -0.48 -4.59
CA GLY A 77 2.69 -0.77 -3.58
C GLY A 77 2.19 -1.69 -2.44
N TYR A 78 3.11 -2.08 -1.55
CA TYR A 78 2.86 -3.01 -0.45
C TYR A 78 2.12 -4.29 -0.89
N TYR A 79 2.68 -5.02 -1.87
CA TYR A 79 2.05 -6.19 -2.51
C TYR A 79 1.69 -7.35 -1.59
N SER A 80 2.19 -7.38 -0.35
CA SER A 80 1.69 -8.29 0.67
C SER A 80 0.21 -8.07 0.98
N ARG A 81 -0.30 -6.84 0.84
CA ARG A 81 -1.74 -6.52 0.94
C ARG A 81 -2.54 -7.27 -0.11
N ALA A 82 -2.15 -7.18 -1.38
CA ALA A 82 -2.82 -7.90 -2.48
C ALA A 82 -2.84 -9.42 -2.27
N ARG A 83 -1.71 -10.01 -1.84
CA ARG A 83 -1.64 -11.45 -1.57
C ARG A 83 -2.48 -11.87 -0.38
N ASN A 84 -2.48 -11.09 0.70
CA ASN A 84 -3.31 -11.38 1.87
C ASN A 84 -4.79 -11.17 1.56
N LEU A 85 -5.13 -10.12 0.79
CA LEU A 85 -6.46 -9.88 0.25
C LEU A 85 -6.94 -11.11 -0.51
N HIS A 86 -6.16 -11.59 -1.48
CA HIS A 86 -6.52 -12.77 -2.27
C HIS A 86 -6.70 -14.03 -1.40
N LYS A 87 -5.78 -14.31 -0.49
CA LYS A 87 -5.90 -15.46 0.43
C LYS A 87 -7.14 -15.37 1.32
N THR A 88 -7.49 -14.18 1.77
CA THR A 88 -8.71 -13.94 2.55
C THR A 88 -9.96 -14.06 1.68
N ALA A 89 -9.93 -13.60 0.42
CA ALA A 89 -11.04 -13.81 -0.52
C ALA A 89 -11.31 -15.30 -0.73
N GLN A 90 -10.25 -16.09 -0.94
CA GLN A 90 -10.34 -17.55 -1.05
C GLN A 90 -10.95 -18.19 0.20
N TYR A 91 -10.50 -17.79 1.38
CA TYR A 91 -11.06 -18.28 2.64
C TYR A 91 -12.54 -17.91 2.79
N VAL A 92 -12.91 -16.65 2.55
CA VAL A 92 -14.30 -16.19 2.67
C VAL A 92 -15.20 -16.90 1.65
N ALA A 93 -14.76 -17.03 0.40
CA ALA A 93 -15.52 -17.69 -0.65
C ALA A 93 -15.73 -19.19 -0.38
N ASN A 94 -14.65 -19.91 -0.02
CA ASN A 94 -14.67 -21.37 0.06
C ASN A 94 -15.10 -21.91 1.43
N GLU A 95 -14.71 -21.26 2.53
CA GLU A 95 -14.97 -21.74 3.89
C GLU A 95 -16.16 -21.04 4.55
N LEU A 96 -16.46 -19.80 4.14
CA LEU A 96 -17.56 -19.00 4.70
C LEU A 96 -18.70 -18.77 3.70
N ASN A 97 -18.70 -19.48 2.56
CA ASN A 97 -19.72 -19.37 1.51
C ASN A 97 -19.95 -17.93 1.02
N GLY A 98 -18.88 -17.14 0.95
CA GLY A 98 -18.91 -15.73 0.52
C GLY A 98 -19.39 -14.74 1.59
N ILE A 99 -19.68 -15.20 2.81
CA ILE A 99 -20.21 -14.36 3.88
C ILE A 99 -19.06 -13.90 4.78
N PHE A 100 -18.86 -12.58 4.86
CA PHE A 100 -17.90 -12.01 5.79
C PHE A 100 -18.39 -12.15 7.24
N PRO A 101 -17.49 -12.36 8.22
CA PRO A 101 -17.88 -12.36 9.62
C PRO A 101 -18.46 -11.01 10.05
N GLU A 102 -19.51 -11.04 10.87
CA GLU A 102 -20.30 -9.85 11.19
C GLU A 102 -19.83 -9.09 12.44
N ASN A 103 -18.73 -9.53 13.06
CA ASN A 103 -18.21 -8.88 14.27
C ASN A 103 -16.69 -8.76 14.25
N TYR A 104 -16.20 -7.75 14.96
CA TYR A 104 -14.81 -7.36 15.11
C TYR A 104 -13.90 -8.54 15.46
N LYS A 105 -14.30 -9.35 16.45
CA LYS A 105 -13.48 -10.47 16.94
C LYS A 105 -13.26 -11.54 15.88
N SER A 106 -14.27 -11.82 15.05
CA SER A 106 -14.15 -12.77 13.96
C SER A 106 -13.44 -12.17 12.75
N LEU A 107 -13.70 -10.89 12.42
CA LEU A 107 -13.01 -10.18 11.34
C LEU A 107 -11.50 -10.09 11.58
N LEU A 108 -11.07 -9.89 12.82
CA LEU A 108 -9.66 -9.81 13.21
C LEU A 108 -8.87 -11.11 12.94
N LYS A 109 -9.56 -12.25 12.77
CA LYS A 109 -8.94 -13.53 12.44
C LYS A 109 -8.58 -13.65 10.96
N LEU A 110 -9.14 -12.79 10.10
CA LEU A 110 -8.89 -12.82 8.66
C LEU A 110 -7.47 -12.34 8.36
N LYS A 111 -6.84 -12.99 7.37
CA LYS A 111 -5.45 -12.68 7.02
C LYS A 111 -5.33 -11.28 6.41
N GLY A 112 -4.40 -10.48 6.95
CA GLY A 112 -4.21 -9.09 6.52
C GLY A 112 -5.25 -8.11 7.04
N VAL A 113 -6.20 -8.57 7.87
CA VAL A 113 -7.15 -7.71 8.58
C VAL A 113 -6.59 -7.44 9.98
N GLY A 114 -6.09 -6.23 10.18
CA GLY A 114 -5.68 -5.74 11.51
C GLY A 114 -6.82 -5.05 12.24
N GLU A 115 -6.57 -4.62 13.47
CA GLU A 115 -7.57 -4.00 14.36
C GLU A 115 -8.35 -2.86 13.68
N TYR A 116 -7.66 -1.97 12.94
CA TYR A 116 -8.33 -0.89 12.21
C TYR A 116 -9.31 -1.42 11.14
N THR A 117 -8.87 -2.33 10.28
CA THR A 117 -9.70 -2.85 9.19
C THR A 117 -10.85 -3.70 9.73
N ALA A 118 -10.63 -4.47 10.80
CA ALA A 118 -11.69 -5.21 11.47
C ALA A 118 -12.75 -4.25 12.04
N ALA A 119 -12.33 -3.19 12.74
CA ALA A 119 -13.25 -2.19 13.29
C ALA A 119 -14.01 -1.45 12.19
N ALA A 120 -13.34 -1.11 11.08
CA ALA A 120 -13.96 -0.46 9.93
C ALA A 120 -15.05 -1.34 9.31
N ILE A 121 -14.77 -2.62 9.02
CA ILE A 121 -15.78 -3.52 8.44
C ILE A 121 -16.93 -3.76 9.42
N ALA A 122 -16.62 -4.06 10.69
CA ALA A 122 -17.60 -4.29 11.75
C ALA A 122 -18.55 -3.09 11.91
N SER A 123 -18.00 -1.88 11.92
CA SER A 123 -18.79 -0.67 12.08
C SER A 123 -19.53 -0.30 10.80
N PHE A 124 -18.86 -0.24 9.64
CA PHE A 124 -19.46 0.27 8.41
C PHE A 124 -20.47 -0.68 7.76
N SER A 125 -20.27 -1.99 7.90
CA SER A 125 -21.13 -3.00 7.27
C SER A 125 -22.19 -3.53 8.23
N TYR A 126 -21.85 -3.64 9.52
CA TYR A 126 -22.70 -4.32 10.53
C TYR A 126 -23.11 -3.42 11.69
N ASN A 127 -22.75 -2.13 11.65
CA ASN A 127 -23.06 -1.13 12.67
C ASN A 127 -22.60 -1.53 14.09
N GLU A 128 -21.57 -2.37 14.22
CA GLU A 128 -20.98 -2.70 15.51
C GLU A 128 -20.28 -1.45 16.09
N ALA A 129 -20.52 -1.17 17.37
CA ALA A 129 -19.94 -0.03 18.07
C ALA A 129 -18.48 -0.28 18.46
N VAL A 130 -17.59 -0.32 17.46
CA VAL A 130 -16.15 -0.49 17.62
C VAL A 130 -15.42 0.68 16.97
N PRO A 131 -14.60 1.45 17.71
CA PRO A 131 -13.91 2.61 17.17
C PRO A 131 -12.81 2.23 16.19
N VAL A 132 -12.74 2.98 15.09
CA VAL A 132 -11.58 2.97 14.20
C VAL A 132 -10.52 3.92 14.74
N VAL A 133 -9.29 3.44 14.88
CA VAL A 133 -8.15 4.27 15.30
C VAL A 133 -7.03 4.14 14.29
N ASP A 134 -6.93 5.15 13.42
CA ASP A 134 -5.87 5.32 12.43
C ASP A 134 -5.01 6.56 12.74
N GLY A 135 -4.07 6.90 11.85
CA GLY A 135 -3.24 8.09 12.00
C GLY A 135 -4.02 9.42 11.97
N ASN A 136 -5.22 9.45 11.38
CA ASN A 136 -6.11 10.61 11.42
C ASN A 136 -6.75 10.74 12.80
N VAL A 137 -7.29 9.65 13.34
CA VAL A 137 -7.92 9.62 14.67
C VAL A 137 -6.92 9.92 15.77
N PHE A 138 -5.74 9.32 15.75
CA PHE A 138 -4.65 9.66 16.68
C PHE A 138 -4.40 11.17 16.70
N ARG A 139 -4.29 11.80 15.52
CA ARG A 139 -4.02 13.23 15.44
C ARG A 139 -5.17 14.09 15.96
N VAL A 140 -6.41 13.75 15.61
CA VAL A 140 -7.60 14.48 16.06
C VAL A 140 -7.71 14.42 17.58
N LEU A 141 -7.67 13.22 18.16
CA LEU A 141 -7.83 13.02 19.59
C LEU A 141 -6.64 13.57 20.38
N SER A 142 -5.40 13.38 19.91
CA SER A 142 -4.22 14.00 20.54
C SER A 142 -4.37 15.50 20.63
N ARG A 143 -4.77 16.16 19.55
CA ARG A 143 -4.89 17.63 19.53
C ARG A 143 -6.08 18.11 20.34
N TYR A 144 -7.23 17.46 20.23
CA TYR A 144 -8.43 17.90 20.94
C TYR A 144 -8.26 17.77 22.46
N PHE A 145 -7.70 16.65 22.94
CA PHE A 145 -7.54 16.35 24.36
C PHE A 145 -6.15 16.65 24.94
N ASP A 146 -5.21 17.17 24.14
CA ASP A 146 -3.81 17.42 24.53
C ASP A 146 -3.07 16.17 25.03
N ILE A 147 -3.22 15.04 24.32
CA ILE A 147 -2.58 13.77 24.66
C ILE A 147 -1.19 13.69 24.01
N GLU A 148 -0.16 13.60 24.86
CA GLU A 148 1.26 13.59 24.47
C GLU A 148 1.89 12.18 24.38
N SER A 149 1.11 11.14 24.67
CA SER A 149 1.54 9.74 24.53
C SER A 149 2.09 9.45 23.12
N ASP A 150 3.23 8.73 23.03
CA ASP A 150 3.85 8.37 21.74
C ASP A 150 2.97 7.36 20.99
N ILE A 151 2.38 7.79 19.87
CA ILE A 151 1.45 6.97 19.07
C ILE A 151 2.12 5.75 18.42
N ALA A 152 3.45 5.63 18.49
CA ALA A 152 4.17 4.44 18.06
C ALA A 152 4.10 3.28 19.09
N LEU A 153 3.65 3.54 20.33
CA LEU A 153 3.59 2.54 21.39
C LEU A 153 2.26 1.77 21.39
N PRO A 154 2.27 0.44 21.60
CA PRO A 154 1.04 -0.36 21.70
C PRO A 154 0.11 0.10 22.83
N ALA A 155 0.65 0.53 23.97
CA ALA A 155 -0.14 1.03 25.10
C ALA A 155 -0.96 2.28 24.73
N THR A 156 -0.37 3.19 23.95
CA THR A 156 -1.06 4.39 23.46
C THR A 156 -2.18 4.04 22.49
N LYS A 157 -2.05 2.98 21.70
CA LYS A 157 -3.17 2.52 20.87
C LYS A 157 -4.38 2.11 21.72
N LYS A 158 -4.15 1.42 22.84
CA LYS A 158 -5.20 1.04 23.77
C LYS A 158 -5.89 2.26 24.39
N GLU A 159 -5.11 3.22 24.89
CA GLU A 159 -5.59 4.50 25.43
C GLU A 159 -6.53 5.22 24.43
N PHE A 160 -6.11 5.36 23.17
CA PHE A 160 -6.91 6.02 22.13
C PHE A 160 -8.15 5.22 21.74
N THR A 161 -8.08 3.89 21.80
CA THR A 161 -9.22 3.01 21.52
C THR A 161 -10.28 3.14 22.61
N GLU A 162 -9.87 3.17 23.88
CA GLU A 162 -10.75 3.39 25.03
C GLU A 162 -11.41 4.78 24.94
N LEU A 163 -10.62 5.84 24.72
CA LEU A 163 -11.15 7.20 24.55
C LEU A 163 -12.12 7.30 23.35
N ALA A 164 -11.76 6.73 22.20
CA ALA A 164 -12.66 6.73 21.04
C ALA A 164 -13.95 5.96 21.31
N SER A 165 -13.90 4.89 22.10
CA SER A 165 -15.08 4.14 22.53
C SER A 165 -15.97 4.93 23.48
N GLU A 166 -15.40 5.76 24.36
CA GLU A 166 -16.17 6.63 25.27
C GLU A 166 -16.89 7.75 24.51
N LEU A 167 -16.27 8.28 23.46
CA LEU A 167 -16.83 9.36 22.64
C LEU A 167 -17.85 8.87 21.59
N MET A 168 -17.83 7.58 21.27
CA MET A 168 -18.65 7.01 20.22
C MET A 168 -20.14 6.89 20.64
N PRO A 169 -21.07 7.40 19.83
CA PRO A 169 -22.50 7.18 20.05
C PRO A 169 -22.88 5.73 19.70
N LYS A 170 -23.77 5.13 20.49
CA LYS A 170 -24.20 3.73 20.31
C LYS A 170 -25.17 3.53 19.14
N ASP A 171 -25.93 4.55 18.80
CA ASP A 171 -26.96 4.53 17.75
C ASP A 171 -26.36 4.65 16.35
N ASN A 172 -25.26 5.41 16.18
CA ASN A 172 -24.66 5.69 14.87
C ASN A 172 -23.12 5.56 14.86
N PRO A 173 -22.56 4.41 15.25
CA PRO A 173 -21.10 4.22 15.35
C PRO A 173 -20.40 4.33 13.99
N ALA A 174 -21.04 3.86 12.90
CA ALA A 174 -20.51 3.94 11.55
C ALA A 174 -20.28 5.40 11.10
N ILE A 175 -21.26 6.28 11.35
CA ILE A 175 -21.17 7.70 11.00
C ILE A 175 -20.08 8.37 11.83
N PHE A 176 -20.00 8.08 13.13
CA PHE A 176 -18.94 8.63 13.98
C PHE A 176 -17.53 8.25 13.49
N ASN A 177 -17.31 6.97 13.21
CA ASN A 177 -16.03 6.48 12.70
C ASN A 177 -15.63 7.14 11.38
N GLN A 178 -16.58 7.25 10.43
CA GLN A 178 -16.31 7.96 9.18
C GLN A 178 -16.05 9.46 9.42
N ALA A 179 -16.79 10.09 10.33
CA ALA A 179 -16.68 11.49 10.64
C ALA A 179 -15.31 11.83 11.24
N ILE A 180 -14.82 11.07 12.21
CA ILE A 180 -13.51 11.34 12.82
C ILE A 180 -12.34 11.13 11.85
N MET A 181 -12.41 10.10 11.01
CA MET A 181 -11.43 9.87 9.95
C MET A 181 -11.42 11.01 8.93
N GLU A 182 -12.60 11.42 8.46
CA GLU A 182 -12.75 12.49 7.47
C GLU A 182 -12.33 13.84 8.03
N PHE A 183 -12.67 14.12 9.29
CA PHE A 183 -12.28 15.33 9.98
C PHE A 183 -10.75 15.44 10.09
N GLY A 184 -10.08 14.35 10.45
CA GLY A 184 -8.62 14.33 10.41
C GLY A 184 -8.08 14.51 8.99
N ALA A 185 -8.72 13.91 7.98
CA ALA A 185 -8.25 13.98 6.59
C ALA A 185 -8.39 15.38 5.95
N LEU A 186 -9.43 16.14 6.28
CA LEU A 186 -9.76 17.41 5.62
C LEU A 186 -9.57 18.65 6.50
N GLN A 187 -9.95 18.58 7.77
CA GLN A 187 -9.96 19.74 8.68
C GLN A 187 -8.72 19.76 9.56
N CYS A 188 -8.52 18.73 10.37
CA CYS A 188 -7.38 18.60 11.28
C CYS A 188 -6.21 17.91 10.58
N VAL A 189 -5.70 18.50 9.49
CA VAL A 189 -4.59 17.94 8.69
C VAL A 189 -3.24 18.01 9.41
N PRO A 190 -2.22 17.20 9.02
CA PRO A 190 -0.94 17.14 9.72
C PRO A 190 -0.20 18.48 9.81
N LYS A 191 -0.13 19.23 8.70
CA LYS A 191 0.56 20.52 8.62
C LYS A 191 -0.44 21.64 8.36
N SER A 192 -0.30 22.74 9.09
CA SER A 192 -1.09 23.96 8.94
C SER A 192 -2.60 23.72 8.83
N PRO A 193 -3.23 22.99 9.78
CA PRO A 193 -4.69 22.86 9.78
C PRO A 193 -5.34 24.24 9.93
N ASN A 194 -6.47 24.45 9.24
CA ASN A 194 -7.19 25.72 9.33
C ASN A 194 -8.02 25.77 10.62
N CYS A 195 -7.35 25.92 11.76
CA CYS A 195 -7.99 25.95 13.07
C CYS A 195 -8.99 27.11 13.21
N MET A 196 -8.81 28.23 12.50
CA MET A 196 -9.69 29.41 12.60
C MET A 196 -11.14 29.12 12.24
N VAL A 197 -11.37 28.21 11.28
CA VAL A 197 -12.72 27.81 10.84
C VAL A 197 -13.13 26.44 11.38
N CYS A 198 -12.35 25.88 12.31
CA CYS A 198 -12.60 24.58 12.88
C CYS A 198 -13.75 24.64 13.88
N ASP A 199 -14.76 23.78 13.73
CA ASP A 199 -15.91 23.72 14.67
C ASP A 199 -15.49 23.42 16.12
N PHE A 200 -14.31 22.84 16.32
CA PHE A 200 -13.71 22.59 17.64
C PHE A 200 -12.72 23.67 18.11
N ASN A 201 -12.65 24.84 17.46
CA ASN A 201 -11.66 25.88 17.80
C ASN A 201 -11.67 26.21 19.29
N ASP A 202 -12.85 26.59 19.82
CA ASP A 202 -13.01 27.05 21.20
C ASP A 202 -12.73 25.97 22.26
N SER A 203 -12.82 24.70 21.88
CA SER A 203 -12.72 23.54 22.79
C SER A 203 -11.46 22.69 22.60
N CYS A 204 -10.64 22.98 21.58
CA CYS A 204 -9.43 22.21 21.29
C CYS A 204 -8.28 22.59 22.24
N ALA A 205 -7.91 21.67 23.14
CA ALA A 205 -6.88 21.92 24.14
C ALA A 205 -5.50 22.22 23.52
N ALA A 206 -5.10 21.52 22.45
CA ALA A 206 -3.84 21.79 21.78
C ALA A 206 -3.82 23.15 21.07
N LEU A 207 -4.97 23.69 20.64
CA LEU A 207 -5.02 25.03 20.06
C LEU A 207 -4.77 26.08 21.15
N GLN A 208 -5.51 25.99 22.26
CA GLN A 208 -5.37 26.87 23.42
C GLN A 208 -3.94 26.86 23.99
N LYS A 209 -3.31 25.68 24.02
CA LYS A 209 -1.94 25.48 24.53
C LYS A 209 -0.85 25.61 23.47
N LYS A 210 -1.18 26.00 22.23
CA LYS A 210 -0.23 26.16 21.11
C LYS A 210 0.58 24.89 20.75
N LYS A 211 -0.01 23.70 20.92
CA LYS A 211 0.60 22.39 20.66
C LYS A 211 0.15 21.70 19.36
N VAL A 212 -0.71 22.33 18.55
CA VAL A 212 -1.21 21.74 17.29
C VAL A 212 -0.08 21.25 16.36
N ALA A 213 1.03 21.99 16.29
CA ALA A 213 2.16 21.66 15.40
C ALA A 213 3.01 20.47 15.88
N VAL A 214 2.98 20.15 17.18
CA VAL A 214 3.81 19.09 17.80
C VAL A 214 3.03 17.82 18.10
N LEU A 215 1.70 17.87 18.03
CA LEU A 215 0.81 16.72 18.24
C LEU A 215 0.28 16.14 16.91
N PRO A 216 0.17 14.80 16.79
CA PRO A 216 0.47 13.80 17.81
C PRO A 216 1.99 13.53 17.96
N VAL A 217 2.42 13.10 19.14
CA VAL A 217 3.82 12.72 19.40
C VAL A 217 4.15 11.41 18.69
N LYS A 218 5.27 11.39 17.94
CA LYS A 218 5.83 10.19 17.33
C LYS A 218 7.36 10.23 17.39
N LEU A 219 7.96 9.57 18.38
CA LEU A 219 9.39 9.73 18.67
C LEU A 219 10.29 8.94 17.72
N LYS A 220 9.93 7.69 17.44
CA LYS A 220 10.77 6.81 16.61
C LYS A 220 10.52 7.04 15.12
N LYS A 221 11.59 7.38 14.40
CA LYS A 221 11.63 7.33 12.93
C LYS A 221 12.14 5.98 12.47
N THR A 222 11.52 5.43 11.42
CA THR A 222 11.97 4.19 10.79
C THR A 222 13.36 4.42 10.17
N LYS A 223 14.33 3.56 10.51
CA LYS A 223 15.65 3.57 9.86
C LYS A 223 15.49 3.14 8.40
N VAL A 224 16.06 3.90 7.48
CA VAL A 224 16.09 3.59 6.04
C VAL A 224 17.47 3.05 5.69
N THR A 225 17.52 1.92 4.98
CA THR A 225 18.78 1.35 4.45
C THR A 225 18.87 1.54 2.94
N ASN A 226 20.08 1.56 2.39
CA ASN A 226 20.27 1.57 0.94
C ASN A 226 20.52 0.14 0.43
N ARG A 227 20.09 -0.15 -0.80
CA ARG A 227 20.42 -1.37 -1.56
C ARG A 227 20.71 -0.97 -3.00
N PHE A 228 21.62 -1.68 -3.66
CA PHE A 228 22.10 -1.31 -5.00
C PHE A 228 21.85 -2.47 -5.95
N PHE A 229 20.97 -2.26 -6.91
CA PHE A 229 20.42 -3.27 -7.80
C PHE A 229 20.88 -3.01 -9.23
N ASN A 230 21.53 -4.00 -9.83
CA ASN A 230 21.90 -4.01 -11.23
C ASN A 230 21.02 -5.03 -11.95
N TYR A 231 19.99 -4.57 -12.65
CA TYR A 231 19.12 -5.42 -13.45
C TYR A 231 19.75 -5.69 -14.81
N LEU A 232 19.89 -6.97 -15.15
CA LEU A 232 20.53 -7.44 -16.37
C LEU A 232 19.46 -7.87 -17.38
N VAL A 233 19.25 -7.04 -18.39
CA VAL A 233 18.25 -7.23 -19.44
C VAL A 233 18.91 -7.96 -20.60
N LEU A 234 18.73 -9.28 -20.65
CA LEU A 234 19.31 -10.08 -21.73
C LEU A 234 18.54 -9.85 -23.02
N GLU A 235 19.26 -9.79 -24.13
CA GLU A 235 18.68 -9.79 -25.47
C GLU A 235 19.33 -10.89 -26.30
N ASP A 236 18.53 -11.87 -26.69
CA ASP A 236 18.95 -12.96 -27.55
C ASP A 236 18.85 -12.59 -29.04
N VAL A 237 19.35 -13.46 -29.92
CA VAL A 237 19.31 -13.24 -31.39
C VAL A 237 17.90 -13.10 -31.97
N SER A 238 16.86 -13.46 -31.22
CA SER A 238 15.45 -13.32 -31.59
C SER A 238 14.77 -12.11 -30.93
N GLY A 239 15.52 -11.29 -30.18
CA GLY A 239 14.99 -10.14 -29.43
C GLY A 239 14.17 -10.53 -28.19
N ASN A 240 14.34 -11.74 -27.67
CA ASN A 240 13.71 -12.18 -26.43
C ASN A 240 14.61 -11.90 -25.22
N THR A 241 14.00 -11.87 -24.05
CA THR A 241 14.69 -11.67 -22.76
C THR A 241 14.33 -12.75 -21.76
N ILE A 242 15.04 -12.81 -20.64
CA ILE A 242 14.66 -13.66 -19.50
C ILE A 242 14.13 -12.83 -18.34
N ILE A 243 13.13 -13.38 -17.66
CA ILE A 243 12.57 -12.82 -16.45
C ILE A 243 12.43 -13.92 -15.41
N GLN A 244 12.49 -13.55 -14.15
CA GLN A 244 12.36 -14.47 -13.03
C GLN A 244 11.32 -13.96 -12.04
N LYS A 245 10.63 -14.90 -11.39
CA LYS A 245 9.70 -14.57 -10.30
C LYS A 245 10.44 -14.52 -8.98
N ARG A 246 10.24 -13.45 -8.21
CA ARG A 246 10.84 -13.28 -6.87
C ARG A 246 10.20 -14.21 -5.84
N THR A 247 10.71 -15.41 -5.68
CA THR A 247 10.21 -16.40 -4.70
C THR A 247 10.81 -16.24 -3.30
N ALA A 248 11.97 -15.60 -3.18
CA ALA A 248 12.57 -15.30 -1.88
C ALA A 248 11.69 -14.36 -1.05
N LYS A 249 11.76 -14.48 0.28
CA LYS A 249 11.10 -13.54 1.20
C LYS A 249 11.76 -12.17 1.06
N GLY A 250 10.95 -11.11 0.97
CA GLY A 250 11.44 -9.74 0.90
C GLY A 250 10.51 -8.83 0.11
N ILE A 251 11.08 -7.74 -0.41
CA ILE A 251 10.37 -6.82 -1.29
C ILE A 251 9.94 -7.53 -2.58
N TRP A 252 8.79 -7.11 -3.11
CA TRP A 252 8.29 -7.55 -4.41
C TRP A 252 8.13 -9.08 -4.57
N HIS A 253 7.99 -9.80 -3.46
CA HIS A 253 7.72 -11.24 -3.48
C HIS A 253 6.53 -11.58 -4.39
N ASN A 254 6.70 -12.60 -5.22
CA ASN A 254 5.81 -13.06 -6.30
C ASN A 254 5.59 -12.09 -7.47
N LEU A 255 6.35 -11.00 -7.56
CA LEU A 255 6.45 -10.21 -8.79
C LEU A 255 7.58 -10.72 -9.67
N TYR A 256 7.53 -10.34 -10.95
CA TYR A 256 8.58 -10.61 -11.91
C TYR A 256 9.65 -9.52 -11.89
N GLU A 257 10.86 -9.91 -12.27
CA GLU A 257 12.00 -9.01 -12.47
C GLU A 257 12.95 -9.57 -13.51
N PHE A 258 13.87 -8.73 -13.98
CA PHE A 258 15.04 -9.19 -14.71
C PHE A 258 16.05 -9.85 -13.74
N PRO A 259 16.97 -10.69 -14.23
CA PRO A 259 18.11 -11.15 -13.44
C PRO A 259 18.79 -9.99 -12.72
N LEU A 260 19.13 -10.21 -11.44
CA LEU A 260 19.59 -9.17 -10.54
C LEU A 260 21.00 -9.48 -10.03
N LEU A 261 21.91 -8.54 -10.21
CA LEU A 261 23.17 -8.45 -9.49
C LEU A 261 23.04 -7.38 -8.40
N GLU A 262 22.96 -7.80 -7.14
CA GLU A 262 22.96 -6.88 -5.99
C GLU A 262 24.39 -6.61 -5.51
N THR A 263 24.70 -5.33 -5.28
CA THR A 263 26.02 -4.85 -4.84
C THR A 263 25.89 -4.00 -3.57
N ASP A 264 27.03 -3.73 -2.92
CA ASP A 264 27.09 -2.90 -1.71
C ASP A 264 27.05 -1.39 -1.99
N GLU A 265 27.33 -1.00 -3.24
CA GLU A 265 27.32 0.39 -3.72
C GLU A 265 26.97 0.47 -5.22
N ILE A 266 26.87 1.69 -5.75
CA ILE A 266 26.72 1.93 -7.20
C ILE A 266 28.02 1.50 -7.89
N VAL A 267 27.90 0.70 -8.95
CA VAL A 267 29.05 0.13 -9.65
C VAL A 267 29.09 0.58 -11.11
N GLY A 268 30.29 0.58 -11.68
CA GLY A 268 30.51 0.88 -13.10
C GLY A 268 30.58 -0.36 -13.98
N PHE A 269 30.73 -0.11 -15.28
CA PHE A 269 30.77 -1.13 -16.34
C PHE A 269 31.75 -2.28 -16.05
N ASP A 270 32.96 -2.00 -15.56
CA ASP A 270 34.01 -3.03 -15.39
C ASP A 270 33.60 -4.15 -14.41
N LEU A 271 32.90 -3.81 -13.33
CA LEU A 271 32.46 -4.79 -12.34
C LEU A 271 31.29 -5.61 -12.90
N VAL A 272 30.32 -4.95 -13.54
CA VAL A 272 29.15 -5.61 -14.12
C VAL A 272 29.56 -6.53 -15.26
N SER A 273 30.45 -6.09 -16.14
CA SER A 273 30.97 -6.89 -17.26
C SER A 273 31.65 -8.17 -16.78
N LYS A 274 32.50 -8.08 -15.76
CA LYS A 274 33.14 -9.26 -15.15
C LYS A 274 32.12 -10.22 -14.52
N ALA A 275 31.14 -9.71 -13.78
CA ALA A 275 30.13 -10.53 -13.13
C ALA A 275 29.20 -11.23 -14.15
N VAL A 276 28.82 -10.53 -15.22
CA VAL A 276 28.02 -11.09 -16.33
C VAL A 276 28.76 -12.23 -17.01
N GLN A 277 30.04 -12.05 -17.34
CA GLN A 277 30.83 -13.05 -18.06
C GLN A 277 31.20 -14.27 -17.20
N ASN A 278 31.56 -14.06 -15.93
CA ASN A 278 32.15 -15.12 -15.11
C ASN A 278 31.15 -15.83 -14.18
N ASP A 279 30.16 -15.11 -13.66
CA ASP A 279 29.36 -15.60 -12.53
C ASP A 279 27.91 -15.87 -12.92
N ILE A 280 27.28 -14.95 -13.65
CA ILE A 280 25.81 -14.98 -13.84
C ILE A 280 25.42 -15.70 -15.14
N PHE A 281 26.17 -15.48 -16.23
CA PHE A 281 25.86 -16.02 -17.55
C PHE A 281 27.04 -16.74 -18.22
N PRO A 282 27.80 -17.61 -17.51
CA PRO A 282 29.01 -18.22 -18.06
C PRO A 282 28.77 -19.15 -19.26
N SER A 283 27.52 -19.59 -19.46
CA SER A 283 27.13 -20.49 -20.55
C SER A 283 26.68 -19.77 -21.83
N TYR A 284 26.58 -18.44 -21.81
CA TYR A 284 26.17 -17.64 -22.97
C TYR A 284 27.35 -16.88 -23.57
N THR A 285 27.36 -16.79 -24.89
CA THR A 285 28.34 -15.98 -25.63
C THR A 285 27.85 -14.53 -25.66
N ILE A 286 28.45 -13.71 -24.81
CA ILE A 286 28.12 -12.28 -24.68
C ILE A 286 28.75 -11.51 -25.85
N ILE A 287 27.92 -10.82 -26.64
CA ILE A 287 28.36 -10.00 -27.79
C ILE A 287 28.39 -8.50 -27.49
N GLY A 288 27.72 -8.06 -26.42
CA GLY A 288 27.74 -6.66 -26.00
C GLY A 288 27.11 -6.45 -24.63
N ILE A 289 27.61 -5.46 -23.90
CA ILE A 289 27.04 -4.99 -22.64
C ILE A 289 26.97 -3.46 -22.71
N GLU A 290 25.84 -2.89 -22.34
CA GLU A 290 25.63 -1.43 -22.32
C GLU A 290 24.73 -1.02 -21.16
N GLU A 291 24.98 0.15 -20.57
CA GLU A 291 24.09 0.73 -19.57
C GLU A 291 22.92 1.40 -20.29
N CYS A 292 21.69 1.06 -19.90
CA CYS A 292 20.50 1.53 -20.61
C CYS A 292 20.01 2.91 -20.18
N VAL A 293 20.45 3.39 -19.02
CA VAL A 293 20.05 4.69 -18.47
C VAL A 293 21.30 5.39 -17.95
N GLU A 294 21.60 6.60 -18.44
CA GLU A 294 22.77 7.39 -17.99
C GLU A 294 22.73 7.75 -16.49
N THR A 295 21.58 7.57 -15.82
CA THR A 295 21.40 7.91 -14.40
C THR A 295 20.77 6.78 -13.60
N THR A 296 21.35 6.51 -12.43
CA THR A 296 20.81 5.57 -11.44
C THR A 296 19.42 5.98 -10.97
N VAL A 297 18.46 5.08 -11.07
CA VAL A 297 17.09 5.31 -10.61
C VAL A 297 16.98 5.05 -9.11
N ILE A 298 16.60 6.07 -8.33
CA ILE A 298 16.38 5.93 -6.89
C ILE A 298 14.90 5.63 -6.62
N HIS A 299 14.59 4.35 -6.37
CA HIS A 299 13.25 3.92 -5.95
C HIS A 299 13.11 3.91 -4.42
N LYS A 300 12.23 4.74 -3.88
CA LYS A 300 12.05 4.91 -2.43
C LYS A 300 10.95 4.00 -1.89
N LEU A 301 11.32 3.10 -0.98
CA LEU A 301 10.42 2.35 -0.11
C LEU A 301 10.47 2.92 1.31
N SER A 302 9.50 2.59 2.15
CA SER A 302 9.37 3.16 3.50
C SER A 302 10.53 2.86 4.44
N HIS A 303 11.24 1.75 4.21
CA HIS A 303 12.35 1.27 5.02
C HIS A 303 13.64 1.04 4.21
N GLN A 304 13.59 1.20 2.88
CA GLN A 304 14.72 0.95 1.99
C GLN A 304 14.70 1.95 0.83
N HIS A 305 15.87 2.44 0.43
CA HIS A 305 16.05 3.12 -0.85
C HIS A 305 16.81 2.17 -1.78
N LEU A 306 16.24 1.91 -2.96
CA LEU A 306 16.85 1.08 -3.97
C LEU A 306 17.49 1.99 -5.01
N HIS A 307 18.80 1.84 -5.21
CA HIS A 307 19.55 2.47 -6.28
C HIS A 307 19.61 1.46 -7.42
N ILE A 308 18.95 1.76 -8.54
CA ILE A 308 18.70 0.78 -9.61
C ILE A 308 19.39 1.22 -10.89
N GLN A 309 20.22 0.34 -11.45
CA GLN A 309 20.82 0.45 -12.77
C GLN A 309 20.28 -0.67 -13.67
N PHE A 310 20.12 -0.38 -14.96
CA PHE A 310 19.69 -1.34 -15.97
C PHE A 310 20.81 -1.52 -16.99
N TRP A 311 21.21 -2.77 -17.21
CA TRP A 311 22.29 -3.14 -18.11
C TRP A 311 21.73 -4.07 -19.18
N LYS A 312 21.84 -3.69 -20.45
CA LYS A 312 21.48 -4.57 -21.54
C LYS A 312 22.67 -5.47 -21.88
N VAL A 313 22.38 -6.76 -22.00
CA VAL A 313 23.37 -7.81 -22.25
C VAL A 313 22.94 -8.55 -23.52
N LYS A 314 23.61 -8.25 -24.63
CA LYS A 314 23.35 -8.89 -25.93
C LYS A 314 24.11 -10.22 -25.99
N ILE A 315 23.43 -11.28 -26.38
CA ILE A 315 24.00 -12.63 -26.51
C ILE A 315 23.78 -13.19 -27.93
N SER A 316 24.71 -14.02 -28.42
CA SER A 316 24.53 -14.69 -29.73
C SER A 316 23.72 -15.97 -29.66
N ASP A 317 23.45 -16.47 -28.46
CA ASP A 317 22.64 -17.66 -28.25
C ASP A 317 21.15 -17.35 -28.34
N LYS A 318 20.33 -18.39 -28.53
CA LYS A 318 18.87 -18.29 -28.40
C LYS A 318 18.46 -18.75 -27.01
N LEU A 319 17.64 -17.96 -26.32
CA LEU A 319 17.14 -18.33 -25.00
C LEU A 319 16.10 -19.43 -25.09
N GLN A 320 16.26 -20.51 -24.32
CA GLN A 320 15.27 -21.60 -24.28
C GLN A 320 13.92 -21.16 -23.68
N ASN A 321 13.95 -20.29 -22.67
CA ASN A 321 12.76 -19.75 -21.99
C ASN A 321 12.66 -18.22 -22.20
N GLY A 322 13.00 -17.76 -23.40
CA GLY A 322 12.92 -16.35 -23.75
C GLY A 322 11.48 -15.86 -23.80
N VAL A 323 11.21 -14.72 -23.17
CA VAL A 323 9.94 -14.00 -23.23
C VAL A 323 10.08 -12.87 -24.23
N ASN A 324 9.07 -12.73 -25.11
CA ASN A 324 9.06 -11.64 -26.06
C ASN A 324 8.87 -10.30 -25.33
N VAL A 325 9.61 -9.27 -25.75
CA VAL A 325 9.54 -7.93 -25.14
C VAL A 325 8.11 -7.36 -25.11
N ARG A 326 7.29 -7.68 -26.11
CA ARG A 326 5.89 -7.24 -26.18
C ARG A 326 5.00 -7.91 -25.13
N GLU A 327 5.36 -9.12 -24.72
CA GLU A 327 4.62 -9.91 -23.72
C GLU A 327 4.99 -9.52 -22.29
N LEU A 328 6.14 -8.87 -22.06
CA LEU A 328 6.56 -8.43 -20.72
C LEU A 328 5.48 -7.63 -20.00
N LYS A 329 4.69 -6.84 -20.73
CA LYS A 329 3.63 -6.02 -20.14
C LYS A 329 2.47 -6.83 -19.57
N SER A 330 2.32 -8.13 -19.86
CA SER A 330 1.29 -8.96 -19.22
C SER A 330 1.66 -9.36 -17.79
N PHE A 331 2.95 -9.45 -17.47
CA PHE A 331 3.41 -9.91 -16.16
C PHE A 331 3.35 -8.77 -15.11
N PRO A 332 3.18 -9.11 -13.81
CA PRO A 332 3.20 -8.14 -12.74
C PRO A 332 4.64 -7.81 -12.31
N PHE A 333 5.12 -6.63 -12.71
CA PHE A 333 6.43 -6.09 -12.33
C PHE A 333 6.30 -5.03 -11.23
N PRO A 334 7.34 -4.81 -10.40
CA PRO A 334 7.47 -3.56 -9.66
C PRO A 334 7.34 -2.35 -10.59
N ILE A 335 6.74 -1.25 -10.10
CA ILE A 335 6.44 -0.09 -10.95
C ILE A 335 7.70 0.49 -11.61
N VAL A 336 8.85 0.43 -10.93
CA VAL A 336 10.12 0.92 -11.49
C VAL A 336 10.59 0.10 -12.69
N ILE A 337 10.45 -1.23 -12.63
CA ILE A 337 10.80 -2.12 -13.75
C ILE A 337 9.74 -2.01 -14.86
N TYR A 338 8.46 -1.91 -14.49
CA TYR A 338 7.39 -1.73 -15.47
C TYR A 338 7.55 -0.44 -16.27
N ASN A 339 7.90 0.67 -15.61
CA ASN A 339 8.15 1.94 -16.29
C ASN A 339 9.36 1.86 -17.23
N PHE A 340 10.42 1.14 -16.85
CA PHE A 340 11.56 0.86 -17.73
C PHE A 340 11.10 0.09 -18.98
N ILE A 341 10.30 -0.97 -18.81
CA ILE A 341 9.71 -1.74 -19.93
C ILE A 341 8.81 -0.85 -20.81
N GLU A 342 7.99 0.00 -20.19
CA GLU A 342 7.00 0.82 -20.88
C GLU A 342 7.63 1.86 -21.79
N LYS A 343 8.70 2.51 -21.33
CA LYS A 343 9.44 3.53 -22.08
C LYS A 343 10.21 2.99 -23.28
N GLN A 344 10.18 1.67 -23.54
CA GLN A 344 10.97 1.00 -24.56
C GLN A 344 12.49 1.24 -24.44
N GLU A 345 12.97 1.57 -23.23
CA GLU A 345 14.40 1.60 -22.88
C GLU A 345 15.04 0.19 -22.92
N ILE A 346 14.32 -0.82 -23.43
CA ILE A 346 14.85 -2.14 -23.78
C ILE A 346 15.64 -2.08 -25.09
N ASN A 347 15.41 -1.09 -25.95
CA ASN A 347 16.10 -0.89 -27.23
C ASN A 347 17.27 0.11 -27.12
N CYS A 348 18.09 -0.04 -26.09
CA CYS A 348 19.49 0.39 -26.15
C CYS A 348 20.17 -0.39 -27.32
#